data_AF-A0AAD1TYL7-F1
#
_entry.id   AF-A0AAD1TYL7-F1
#
_cell.length_a   1.000
_cell.length_b   1.000
_cell.length_c   1.000
_cell.angle_alpha   90.00
_cell.angle_beta   90.00
_cell.angle_gamma   90.00
#
_symmetry.space_group_name_H-M   'P 1'
#
loop_
_entity.id
_entity.type
_entity.pdbx_description
1 polymer ?
#
loop_
_entity_poly.entity_id
_entity_poly.type
_entity_poly.pdbx_seq_one_letter_code
_entity_poly.pdbx_strand_id
1 'polypeptide(L)'
;MNITVKSKVLNNKVHSVNQDDDILYINKAHKTAECANKYAHELRAEFTQLLMSAITRTDVKVAGRFTSLLNELCFMTQMTMENTSKVGGQ
;
A
#
# COMPACT_ATOMS: atom_id res chain seq x y z
N MET A 1 -22.23 -6.83 -12.63
CA MET A 1 -21.27 -7.38 -13.60
C MET A 1 -20.41 -8.39 -12.86
N ASN A 2 -20.59 -9.69 -13.12
CA ASN A 2 -19.88 -10.76 -12.42
C ASN A 2 -18.81 -11.32 -13.36
N ILE A 3 -17.53 -11.17 -12.99
CA ILE A 3 -16.42 -11.71 -13.78
C ILE A 3 -15.92 -12.97 -13.10
N THR A 4 -16.17 -14.13 -13.74
CA THR A 4 -15.61 -15.43 -13.34
C THR A 4 -14.40 -15.71 -14.22
N VAL A 5 -13.21 -15.90 -13.63
CA VAL A 5 -11.99 -16.26 -14.38
C VAL A 5 -11.76 -17.77 -14.28
N LYS A 6 -11.84 -18.46 -15.42
CA LYS A 6 -11.53 -19.89 -15.56
C LYS A 6 -10.04 -20.11 -15.42
N SER A 7 -9.63 -20.89 -14.41
CA SER A 7 -8.26 -21.35 -14.26
C SER A 7 -7.97 -22.44 -15.30
N LYS A 8 -7.02 -22.18 -16.22
CA LYS A 8 -6.53 -23.16 -17.18
C LYS A 8 -5.11 -23.53 -16.79
N VAL A 9 -4.97 -24.66 -16.12
CA VAL A 9 -3.69 -25.27 -15.77
C VAL A 9 -2.96 -25.64 -17.07
N LEU A 10 -1.75 -25.12 -17.25
CA LEU A 10 -0.80 -25.61 -18.25
C LEU A 10 0.55 -25.84 -17.58
N ASN A 11 0.86 -27.11 -17.31
CA ASN A 11 2.22 -27.58 -17.04
C ASN A 11 3.04 -27.47 -18.33
N ASN A 12 4.17 -26.75 -18.32
CA ASN A 12 5.50 -27.33 -18.51
C ASN A 12 6.61 -26.27 -18.70
N LYS A 13 7.78 -26.62 -18.17
CA LYS A 13 9.15 -26.21 -18.53
C LYS A 13 9.68 -24.84 -18.08
N VAL A 14 10.68 -24.96 -17.22
CA VAL A 14 11.87 -24.09 -17.04
C VAL A 14 11.52 -22.64 -16.66
N HIS A 15 11.33 -22.40 -15.37
CA HIS A 15 11.41 -21.04 -14.83
C HIS A 15 12.86 -20.57 -14.82
N SER A 16 13.22 -19.94 -15.93
CA SER A 16 14.18 -18.85 -15.97
C SER A 16 13.87 -17.88 -14.83
N VAL A 17 14.80 -17.79 -13.90
CA VAL A 17 14.97 -16.68 -12.96
C VAL A 17 14.87 -15.36 -13.75
N ASN A 18 14.23 -14.35 -13.17
CA ASN A 18 14.04 -12.97 -13.68
C ASN A 18 12.79 -12.74 -14.54
N GLN A 19 11.71 -12.31 -13.89
CA GLN A 19 10.76 -11.24 -14.26
C GLN A 19 9.39 -11.53 -13.62
N ASP A 20 9.26 -11.20 -12.34
CA ASP A 20 7.96 -11.17 -11.64
C ASP A 20 7.93 -10.07 -10.56
N ASP A 21 8.69 -8.98 -10.77
CA ASP A 21 8.80 -7.87 -9.82
C ASP A 21 7.59 -6.91 -9.83
N ASP A 22 6.68 -7.06 -10.80
CA ASP A 22 5.47 -6.21 -10.94
C ASP A 22 4.16 -6.93 -10.58
N ILE A 23 4.20 -8.22 -10.24
CA ILE A 23 3.03 -8.92 -9.71
C ILE A 23 3.16 -8.95 -8.19
N LEU A 24 2.40 -8.05 -7.54
CA LEU A 24 2.23 -8.00 -6.10
C LEU A 24 1.74 -9.36 -5.59
N TYR A 25 2.65 -10.28 -5.26
CA TYR A 25 2.33 -11.52 -4.58
C TYR A 25 1.99 -11.18 -3.12
N ILE A 26 0.75 -10.72 -2.91
CA ILE A 26 0.04 -10.61 -1.62
C ILE A 26 -0.27 -12.03 -1.11
N ASN A 27 0.71 -12.92 -1.05
CA ASN A 27 0.55 -14.25 -0.48
C ASN A 27 0.93 -14.28 1.01
N LYS A 28 1.44 -13.17 1.54
CA LYS A 28 1.81 -13.02 2.96
C LYS A 28 1.36 -11.67 3.49
N ALA A 29 0.58 -11.69 4.57
CA ALA A 29 0.04 -10.50 5.24
C ALA A 29 1.11 -9.44 5.54
N HIS A 30 2.33 -9.87 5.88
CA HIS A 30 3.45 -8.97 6.15
C HIS A 30 3.90 -8.16 4.92
N LYS A 31 4.04 -8.80 3.75
CA LYS A 31 4.40 -8.09 2.50
C LYS A 31 3.33 -7.08 2.09
N THR A 32 2.05 -7.44 2.28
CA THR A 32 0.93 -6.53 2.05
C THR A 32 1.01 -5.30 2.95
N ALA A 33 1.30 -5.52 4.23
CA ALA A 33 1.40 -4.45 5.20
C ALA A 33 2.61 -3.54 4.93
N GLU A 34 3.75 -4.10 4.52
CA GLU A 34 4.94 -3.35 4.09
C GLU A 34 4.64 -2.47 2.87
N CYS A 35 4.01 -3.02 1.83
CA CYS A 35 3.60 -2.25 0.66
C CYS A 35 2.58 -1.15 1.01
N ALA A 36 1.57 -1.47 1.83
CA ALA A 36 0.60 -0.48 2.28
C ALA A 36 1.27 0.66 3.04
N ASN A 37 2.26 0.34 3.88
CA ASN A 37 3.02 1.35 4.61
C ASN A 37 3.83 2.25 3.66
N LYS A 38 4.52 1.65 2.69
CA LYS A 38 5.25 2.40 1.65
C LYS A 38 4.31 3.37 0.91
N TYR A 39 3.17 2.88 0.41
CA TYR A 39 2.25 3.71 -0.36
C TYR A 39 1.56 4.80 0.46
N ALA A 40 1.27 4.57 1.75
CA ALA A 40 0.76 5.61 2.63
C ALA A 40 1.76 6.76 2.79
N HIS A 41 3.06 6.44 2.96
CA HIS A 41 4.11 7.45 3.05
C HIS A 41 4.33 8.21 1.75
N GLU A 42 4.32 7.52 0.59
CA GLU A 42 4.41 8.14 -0.73
C GLU A 42 3.24 9.10 -0.97
N LEU A 43 1.99 8.66 -0.70
CA LEU A 43 0.80 9.49 -0.82
C LEU A 43 0.89 10.75 0.06
N ARG A 44 1.36 10.61 1.31
CA ARG A 44 1.55 11.77 2.20
C ARG A 44 2.60 12.75 1.66
N ALA A 45 3.70 12.24 1.11
CA ALA A 45 4.75 13.06 0.54
C ALA A 45 4.24 13.83 -0.69
N GLU A 46 3.58 13.14 -1.61
CA GLU A 46 2.98 13.77 -2.80
C GLU A 46 1.91 14.80 -2.44
N PHE A 47 1.02 14.49 -1.49
CA PHE A 47 0.04 15.45 -1.00
C PHE A 47 0.71 16.71 -0.44
N THR A 48 1.74 16.54 0.38
CA THR A 48 2.46 17.66 1.00
C THR A 48 3.15 18.53 -0.05
N GLN A 49 3.79 17.90 -1.04
CA GLN A 49 4.52 18.60 -2.09
C GLN A 49 3.61 19.31 -3.09
N LEU A 50 2.51 18.66 -3.51
CA LEU A 50 1.71 19.11 -4.65
C LEU A 50 0.45 19.87 -4.24
N LEU A 51 -0.19 19.48 -3.13
CA LEU A 51 -1.57 19.90 -2.84
C LEU A 51 -1.69 20.74 -1.58
N MET A 52 -0.86 20.51 -0.56
CA MET A 52 -1.00 21.15 0.75
C MET A 52 -1.05 22.68 0.67
N SER A 53 -0.13 23.31 -0.07
CA SER A 53 -0.06 24.77 -0.21
C SER A 53 -1.31 25.33 -0.90
N ALA A 54 -1.77 24.67 -1.97
CA ALA A 54 -2.95 25.11 -2.71
C ALA A 54 -4.22 25.02 -1.86
N ILE A 55 -4.41 23.88 -1.16
CA ILE A 55 -5.58 23.67 -0.30
C ILE A 55 -5.54 24.63 0.89
N THR A 56 -4.38 24.85 1.51
CA THR A 56 -4.24 25.77 2.66
C THR A 56 -4.66 27.20 2.31
N ARG A 57 -4.37 27.67 1.08
CA ARG A 57 -4.79 29.00 0.61
C ARG A 57 -6.31 29.11 0.42
N THR A 58 -6.99 28.01 0.13
CA THR A 58 -8.44 27.98 -0.06
C THR A 58 -9.18 27.74 1.26
N ASP A 59 -8.77 26.75 2.03
CA ASP A 59 -9.36 26.39 3.32
C ASP A 59 -8.35 25.63 4.21
N VAL A 60 -7.84 26.34 5.23
CA VAL A 60 -6.92 25.81 6.24
C VAL A 60 -7.50 24.61 7.00
N LYS A 61 -8.81 24.60 7.29
CA LYS A 61 -9.42 23.50 8.07
C LYS A 61 -9.47 22.23 7.23
N VAL A 62 -9.77 22.36 5.94
CA VAL A 62 -9.75 21.24 5.01
C VAL A 62 -8.33 20.71 4.85
N ALA A 63 -7.33 21.59 4.67
CA ALA A 63 -5.92 21.19 4.60
C ALA A 63 -5.50 20.40 5.87
N GLY A 64 -5.81 20.94 7.05
CA GLY A 64 -5.54 20.27 8.32
C GLY A 64 -6.19 18.90 8.43
N ARG A 65 -7.45 18.75 8.00
CA ARG A 65 -8.15 17.47 8.00
C ARG A 65 -7.47 16.42 7.13
N PHE A 66 -7.03 16.79 5.91
CA PHE A 66 -6.28 15.88 5.05
C PHE A 66 -4.92 15.50 5.66
N THR A 67 -4.20 16.46 6.25
CA THR A 67 -2.94 16.18 6.96
C THR A 67 -3.15 15.19 8.10
N SER A 68 -4.17 15.38 8.94
CA SER A 68 -4.50 14.46 10.03
C SER A 68 -4.81 13.05 9.52
N LEU A 69 -5.68 12.93 8.51
CA LEU A 69 -6.04 11.63 7.93
C LEU A 69 -4.84 10.89 7.32
N LEU A 70 -3.94 11.59 6.62
CA LEU A 70 -2.74 10.99 6.06
C LEU A 70 -1.75 10.54 7.14
N ASN A 71 -1.61 11.31 8.21
CA ASN A 71 -0.78 10.91 9.35
C ASN A 71 -1.34 9.68 10.07
N GLU A 72 -2.65 9.64 10.30
CA GLU A 72 -3.34 8.49 10.88
C GLU A 72 -3.20 7.26 9.99
N LEU A 73 -3.32 7.43 8.66
CA LEU A 73 -3.14 6.34 7.71
C LEU A 73 -1.71 5.78 7.78
N CYS A 74 -0.68 6.64 7.72
CA CYS A 74 0.71 6.20 7.89
C CYS A 74 0.93 5.45 9.21
N PHE A 75 0.34 5.94 10.31
CA PHE A 75 0.44 5.29 11.60
C PHE A 75 -0.23 3.90 11.58
N MET A 76 -1.46 3.79 11.06
CA MET A 76 -2.17 2.51 10.98
C MET A 76 -1.44 1.49 10.11
N THR A 77 -0.85 1.91 8.98
CA THR A 77 -0.08 1.01 8.12
C THR A 77 1.22 0.56 8.77
N GLN A 78 1.90 1.46 9.49
CA GLN A 78 3.09 1.10 10.26
C GLN A 78 2.75 0.06 11.33
N MET A 79 1.71 0.30 12.13
CA MET A 79 1.28 -0.64 13.16
C MET A 79 0.83 -1.97 12.57
N THR A 80 0.19 -1.97 11.40
CA THR A 80 -0.19 -3.20 10.69
C THR A 80 1.05 -3.99 10.24
N MET A 81 2.06 -3.31 9.72
CA MET A 81 3.34 -3.92 9.34
C MET A 81 4.06 -4.53 10.55
N GLU A 82 4.09 -3.82 11.67
CA GLU A 82 4.69 -4.29 12.92
C GLU A 82 3.92 -5.46 13.55
N ASN A 83 2.59 -5.45 13.47
CA ASN A 83 1.76 -6.53 14.02
C ASN A 83 1.87 -7.80 13.16
N THR A 84 1.97 -7.67 11.84
CA THR A 84 2.09 -8.83 10.93
C THR A 84 3.49 -9.44 10.92
N SER A 85 4.54 -8.70 11.27
CA SER A 85 5.90 -9.25 11.40
C SER A 85 6.06 -10.11 12.66
N LYS A 86 5.31 -9.80 13.73
CA LYS A 86 5.36 -10.53 15.02
C LYS A 86 4.58 -11.86 15.03
N VAL A 87 3.69 -12.09 14.05
CA VAL A 87 2.84 -13.31 13.98
C VAL A 87 3.59 -14.54 13.45
N GLY A 88 4.87 -14.43 13.10
CA GLY A 88 5.70 -15.56 12.62
C GLY A 88 6.30 -16.47 13.70
N GLY A 89 5.87 -16.36 14.97
CA GLY A 89 6.46 -17.10 16.09
C GLY A 89 5.44 -17.66 17.07
N GLN A 90 4.59 -18.58 16.63
CA GLN A 90 3.94 -19.60 17.46
C GLN A 90 3.77 -20.89 16.64
#